data_AF-A0A166EGS7-F1
#
_entry.id   AF-A0A166EGS7-F1
#
_cell.length_a   1.000
_cell.length_b   1.000
_cell.length_c   1.000
_cell.angle_alpha   90.00
_cell.angle_beta   90.00
_cell.angle_gamma   90.00
#
_symmetry.space_group_name_H-M   'P 1'
#
loop_
_entity.id
_entity.type
_entity.pdbx_description
1 polymer ?
#
loop_
_entity_poly.entity_id
_entity_poly.type
_entity_poly.pdbx_seq_one_letter_code
_entity_poly.pdbx_strand_id
1 'polypeptide(L)'
;MLAGQAGLIALLLTSCISKSLEPRLPVLYNLYIILILESAVHSLLLFTGQYMNDTIDQVTCLSQAALVRAIDSAFIISAFAFVFESWRRAVRGNERAKNGALRICIALGLPYLTFLLYLLITVMDGIRSPQHLFRNPESFFCTYFDGTFTGGLVLYVEMMVGAFGMFIIQS
;
A
#
# COMPACT_ATOMS: atom_id res chain seq x y z
N MET A 1 13.52 -12.91 1.48
CA MET A 1 12.50 -11.84 1.56
C MET A 1 11.90 -11.67 2.96
N LEU A 2 11.54 -12.75 3.67
CA LEU A 2 11.01 -12.72 5.05
C LEU A 2 11.87 -11.93 6.07
N ALA A 3 13.20 -12.08 6.05
CA ALA A 3 14.09 -11.33 6.95
C ALA A 3 14.09 -9.81 6.69
N GLY A 4 13.86 -9.41 5.43
CA GLY A 4 13.74 -7.99 5.05
C GLY A 4 12.43 -7.37 5.56
N GLN A 5 11.31 -8.09 5.41
CA GLN A 5 10.03 -7.67 5.98
C GLN A 5 10.06 -7.64 7.51
N ALA A 6 10.65 -8.65 8.16
CA ALA A 6 10.83 -8.66 9.61
C ALA A 6 11.73 -7.51 10.09
N GLY A 7 12.81 -7.21 9.37
CA GLY A 7 13.69 -6.08 9.66
C GLY A 7 13.00 -4.73 9.47
N LEU A 8 12.16 -4.61 8.43
CA LEU A 8 11.35 -3.42 8.20
C LEU A 8 10.33 -3.23 9.33
N ILE A 9 9.57 -4.26 9.68
CA ILE A 9 8.61 -4.24 10.80
C ILE A 9 9.33 -3.86 12.11
N ALA A 10 10.50 -4.45 12.39
CA ALA A 10 11.28 -4.14 13.57
C ALA A 10 11.77 -2.68 13.58
N LEU A 11 12.25 -2.15 12.44
CA LEU A 11 12.64 -0.75 12.30
C LEU A 11 11.46 0.20 12.47
N LEU A 12 10.31 -0.13 11.89
CA LEU A 12 9.08 0.64 11.99
C LEU A 12 8.54 0.67 13.42
N LEU A 13 8.52 -0.48 14.10
CA LEU A 13 8.16 -0.60 15.52
C LEU A 13 9.12 0.19 16.42
N THR A 14 10.43 0.08 16.18
CA THR A 14 11.45 0.79 16.96
C THR A 14 11.33 2.30 16.76
N SER A 15 11.04 2.74 15.53
CA SER A 15 10.79 4.16 15.21
C SER A 15 9.47 4.67 15.83
N CYS A 16 8.43 3.83 15.87
CA CYS A 16 7.18 4.06 16.63
C CYS A 16 7.40 4.21 18.15
N ILE A 17 8.35 3.48 18.73
CA ILE A 17 8.62 3.49 20.18
C ILE A 17 9.60 4.61 20.55
N SER A 18 10.46 5.03 19.62
CA SER A 18 11.47 6.05 19.86
C SER A 18 10.86 7.43 20.12
N LYS A 19 10.83 7.84 21.40
CA LYS A 19 10.30 9.13 21.89
C LYS A 19 11.14 10.35 21.47
N SER A 20 12.22 10.16 20.70
CA SER A 20 13.18 11.22 20.37
C SER A 20 12.79 12.05 19.14
N LEU A 21 11.77 11.65 18.38
CA LEU A 21 11.31 12.41 17.22
C LEU A 21 10.06 13.23 17.59
N GLU A 22 10.21 14.55 17.47
CA GLU A 22 9.23 15.65 17.51
C GLU A 22 7.82 15.35 16.95
N PRO A 23 6.78 16.17 17.25
CA PRO A 23 5.36 15.79 17.14
C PRO A 23 5.01 15.02 15.86
N ARG A 24 4.78 13.72 16.05
CA ARG A 24 4.55 12.75 14.97
C ARG A 24 3.34 13.17 14.15
N LEU A 25 3.58 13.36 12.85
CA LEU A 25 2.56 13.62 11.85
C LEU A 25 1.53 12.47 11.87
N PRO A 26 0.22 12.74 11.83
CA PRO A 26 -0.80 11.69 11.73
C PRO A 26 -0.59 10.79 10.49
N VAL A 27 0.04 11.32 9.45
CA VAL A 27 0.37 10.61 8.20
C VAL A 27 1.45 9.54 8.40
N LEU A 28 2.32 9.70 9.41
CA LEU A 28 3.32 8.69 9.77
C LEU A 28 2.63 7.45 10.39
N TYR A 29 1.64 7.66 11.27
CA TYR A 29 0.86 6.56 11.83
C TYR A 29 0.08 5.80 10.76
N ASN A 30 -0.48 6.52 9.78
CA ASN A 30 -1.15 5.92 8.64
C ASN A 30 -0.23 5.00 7.83
N LEU A 31 1.00 5.46 7.57
CA LEU A 31 2.01 4.67 6.86
C LEU A 31 2.39 3.40 7.64
N TYR A 32 2.56 3.49 8.96
CA TYR A 32 2.82 2.30 9.79
C TYR A 32 1.69 1.28 9.74
N ILE A 33 0.44 1.73 9.83
CA ILE A 33 -0.73 0.84 9.75
C ILE A 33 -0.73 0.10 8.40
N ILE A 34 -0.48 0.82 7.30
CA ILE A 34 -0.45 0.24 5.96
C ILE A 34 0.71 -0.75 5.81
N LEU A 35 1.90 -0.45 6.34
CA LEU A 35 3.06 -1.35 6.31
C LEU A 35 2.83 -2.65 7.09
N ILE A 36 2.14 -2.57 8.24
CA ILE A 36 1.76 -3.76 9.01
C ILE A 36 0.75 -4.60 8.21
N LEU A 37 -0.25 -3.97 7.61
CA LEU A 37 -1.24 -4.64 6.76
C LEU A 37 -0.61 -5.28 5.53
N GLU A 38 0.28 -4.56 4.84
CA GLU A 38 1.04 -5.04 3.68
C GLU A 38 1.81 -6.31 4.04
N SER A 39 2.54 -6.29 5.16
CA SER A 39 3.28 -7.46 5.64
C SER A 39 2.37 -8.65 5.94
N ALA A 40 1.20 -8.41 6.55
CA ALA A 40 0.22 -9.43 6.84
C ALA A 40 -0.38 -10.04 5.56
N VAL A 41 -0.72 -9.22 4.56
CA VAL A 41 -1.27 -9.66 3.26
C VAL A 41 -0.27 -10.52 2.49
N HIS A 42 1.00 -10.12 2.45
CA HIS A 42 2.06 -10.91 1.81
C HIS A 42 2.33 -12.24 2.52
N SER A 43 2.04 -12.32 3.82
CA SER A 43 2.23 -13.52 4.63
C SER A 43 0.96 -14.40 4.73
N LEU A 44 -0.14 -14.00 4.09
CA LEU A 44 -1.44 -14.66 4.25
C LEU A 44 -1.41 -16.16 3.90
N LEU A 45 -0.72 -16.53 2.80
CA LEU A 45 -0.57 -17.94 2.39
C LEU A 45 0.29 -18.78 3.34
N LEU A 46 1.21 -18.13 4.05
CA LEU A 46 2.00 -18.76 5.10
C LEU A 46 1.10 -19.08 6.30
N PHE A 47 0.23 -18.15 6.68
CA PHE A 47 -0.71 -18.33 7.80
C PHE A 47 -1.83 -19.34 7.51
N THR A 48 -2.29 -19.44 6.26
CA THR A 48 -3.30 -20.43 5.87
C THR A 48 -2.72 -21.84 5.69
N GLY A 49 -1.41 -22.03 5.87
CA GLY A 49 -0.74 -23.32 5.73
C GLY A 49 -0.71 -23.85 4.29
N GLN A 50 -1.16 -23.06 3.32
CA GLN A 50 -1.27 -23.44 1.91
C GLN A 50 0.01 -23.18 1.12
N TYR A 51 1.09 -22.75 1.78
CA TYR A 51 2.36 -22.42 1.13
C TYR A 51 3.01 -23.62 0.39
N MET A 52 2.79 -24.85 0.86
CA MET A 52 3.29 -26.10 0.23
C MET A 52 2.30 -26.76 -0.74
N ASN A 53 1.08 -26.24 -0.88
CA ASN A 53 0.11 -26.85 -1.80
C ASN A 53 0.40 -26.40 -3.23
N ASP A 54 0.57 -27.35 -4.15
CA ASP A 54 0.75 -27.07 -5.59
C ASP A 54 -0.54 -26.57 -6.26
N THR A 55 -1.71 -26.84 -5.65
CA THR A 55 -3.02 -26.40 -6.12
C THR A 55 -3.65 -25.45 -5.11
N ILE A 56 -3.55 -24.15 -5.35
CA ILE A 56 -4.28 -23.14 -4.56
C ILE A 56 -5.66 -22.96 -5.18
N ASP A 57 -6.69 -22.97 -4.33
CA ASP A 57 -8.05 -22.63 -4.73
C ASP A 57 -8.12 -21.22 -5.36
N GLN A 58 -8.83 -21.12 -6.49
CA GLN A 58 -8.88 -19.87 -7.28
C GLN A 58 -9.42 -18.69 -6.47
N VAL A 59 -10.38 -18.93 -5.56
CA VAL A 59 -10.96 -17.88 -4.72
C VAL A 59 -9.92 -17.32 -3.75
N THR A 60 -9.13 -18.20 -3.14
CA THR A 60 -8.04 -17.81 -2.24
C THR A 60 -6.97 -17.03 -2.99
N CYS A 61 -6.55 -17.51 -4.17
CA CYS A 61 -5.55 -16.86 -5.02
C CYS A 61 -6.02 -15.48 -5.50
N LEU A 62 -7.27 -15.37 -5.93
CA LEU A 62 -7.89 -14.10 -6.33
C LEU A 62 -7.94 -13.10 -5.17
N SER A 63 -8.39 -13.55 -4.00
CA SER A 63 -8.49 -12.67 -2.82
C SER A 63 -7.12 -12.11 -2.43
N GLN A 64 -6.07 -12.94 -2.48
CA GLN A 64 -4.72 -12.49 -2.17
C GLN A 64 -4.18 -11.53 -3.22
N ALA A 65 -4.32 -11.87 -4.51
CA ALA A 65 -3.85 -11.01 -5.59
C ALA A 65 -4.52 -9.63 -5.58
N ALA A 66 -5.83 -9.59 -5.29
CA ALA A 66 -6.57 -8.34 -5.13
C ALA A 66 -6.11 -7.54 -3.91
N LEU A 67 -5.89 -8.21 -2.77
CA LEU A 67 -5.39 -7.56 -1.56
C LEU A 67 -3.97 -7.00 -1.74
N VAL A 68 -3.07 -7.74 -2.41
CA VAL A 68 -1.71 -7.28 -2.70
C VAL A 68 -1.76 -6.02 -3.57
N ARG A 69 -2.49 -6.05 -4.70
CA ARG A 69 -2.61 -4.89 -5.59
C ARG A 69 -3.25 -3.68 -4.90
N ALA A 70 -4.26 -3.93 -4.06
CA ALA A 70 -4.90 -2.88 -3.28
C ALA A 70 -3.97 -2.27 -2.23
N ILE A 71 -3.24 -3.08 -1.45
CA ILE A 71 -2.38 -2.58 -0.37
C ILE A 71 -1.14 -1.88 -0.91
N ASP A 72 -0.56 -2.36 -2.01
CA ASP A 72 0.55 -1.71 -2.69
C ASP A 72 0.17 -0.29 -3.12
N SER A 73 -1.08 -0.13 -3.60
CA SER A 73 -1.58 1.19 -4.00
C SER A 73 -1.70 2.16 -2.81
N ALA A 74 -2.25 1.67 -1.70
CA ALA A 74 -2.40 2.45 -0.48
C ALA A 74 -1.02 2.83 0.09
N PHE A 75 -0.06 1.91 0.03
CA PHE A 75 1.31 2.13 0.49
C PHE A 75 1.98 3.28 -0.26
N ILE A 76 1.94 3.27 -1.59
CA ILE A 76 2.57 4.31 -2.42
C ILE A 76 2.00 5.70 -2.08
N ILE A 77 0.67 5.82 -1.99
CA ILE A 77 0.02 7.09 -1.68
C ILE A 77 0.32 7.54 -0.25
N SER A 78 0.30 6.64 0.73
CA SER A 78 0.62 6.98 2.11
C SER A 78 2.10 7.34 2.30
N ALA A 79 3.00 6.68 1.59
CA ALA A 79 4.43 6.99 1.60
C ALA A 79 4.68 8.37 1.00
N PHE A 80 4.04 8.68 -0.13
CA PHE A 80 4.12 10.00 -0.75
C PHE A 80 3.57 11.09 0.17
N ALA A 81 2.40 10.87 0.77
CA ALA A 81 1.80 11.81 1.71
C ALA A 81 2.72 12.06 2.92
N PHE A 82 3.38 11.02 3.44
CA PHE A 82 4.36 11.14 4.51
C PHE A 82 5.60 11.95 4.10
N VAL A 83 6.20 11.66 2.95
CA VAL A 83 7.36 12.40 2.42
C VAL A 83 6.99 13.88 2.20
N PHE A 84 5.82 14.14 1.64
CA PHE A 84 5.35 15.49 1.35
C PHE A 84 5.12 16.31 2.63
N GLU A 85 4.44 15.75 3.64
CA GLU A 85 4.25 16.45 4.91
C GLU A 85 5.56 16.66 5.65
N SER A 86 6.49 15.70 5.60
CA SER A 86 7.81 15.82 6.20
C SER A 86 8.64 16.92 5.53
N TRP A 87 8.67 16.95 4.19
CA TRP A 87 9.32 18.01 3.40
C TRP A 87 8.72 19.38 3.72
N ARG A 88 7.39 19.51 3.71
CA ARG A 88 6.74 20.79 3.98
C ARG A 88 7.03 21.29 5.38
N ARG A 89 7.00 20.43 6.41
CA ARG A 89 7.37 20.83 7.77
C ARG A 89 8.84 21.25 7.87
N ALA A 90 9.74 20.61 7.11
CA ALA A 90 11.14 21.00 7.04
C ALA A 90 11.34 22.38 6.37
N VAL A 91 10.59 22.68 5.30
CA VAL A 91 10.73 23.95 4.57
C VAL A 91 9.96 25.11 5.19
N ARG A 92 8.70 24.90 5.60
CA ARG A 92 7.80 25.96 6.09
C ARG A 92 7.77 26.08 7.63
N GLY A 93 8.51 25.23 8.35
CA GLY A 93 8.47 25.20 9.81
C GLY A 93 7.10 24.84 10.38
N ASN A 94 6.85 25.18 11.65
CA ASN A 94 5.60 24.87 12.36
C ASN A 94 4.44 25.83 12.04
N GLU A 95 4.42 26.43 10.84
CA GLU A 95 3.32 27.31 10.45
C GLU A 95 2.01 26.53 10.32
N ARG A 96 1.02 26.90 11.15
CA ARG A 96 -0.33 26.34 11.10
C ARG A 96 -0.99 26.73 9.77
N ALA A 97 -1.01 25.81 8.81
CA ALA A 97 -1.72 26.00 7.56
C ALA A 97 -3.22 26.24 7.82
N LYS A 98 -3.79 27.26 7.17
CA LYS A 98 -5.22 27.66 7.27
C LYS A 98 -6.20 26.49 6.98
N ASN A 99 -5.78 25.51 6.18
CA ASN A 99 -6.54 24.31 5.81
C ASN A 99 -5.92 23.00 6.35
N GLY A 100 -5.17 23.04 7.46
CA GLY A 100 -4.43 21.89 7.98
C GLY A 100 -5.28 20.64 8.23
N ALA A 101 -6.51 20.81 8.73
CA ALA A 101 -7.41 19.69 9.02
C ALA A 101 -7.92 18.98 7.76
N LEU A 102 -8.43 19.73 6.77
CA LEU A 102 -8.90 19.16 5.49
C LEU A 102 -7.77 18.44 4.76
N ARG A 103 -6.56 19.03 4.78
CA ARG A 103 -5.37 18.43 4.16
C ARG A 103 -4.97 17.12 4.83
N ILE A 104 -4.95 17.07 6.15
CA ILE A 104 -4.70 15.84 6.91
C ILE A 104 -5.79 14.80 6.59
N CYS A 105 -7.06 15.20 6.53
CA CYS A 105 -8.15 14.29 6.16
C CYS A 105 -7.97 13.70 4.74
N ILE A 106 -7.56 14.51 3.76
CA ILE A 106 -7.28 14.02 2.39
C ILE A 106 -6.07 13.07 2.40
N ALA A 107 -4.99 13.45 3.06
CA ALA A 107 -3.77 12.65 3.14
C ALA A 107 -4.00 11.29 3.83
N LEU A 108 -4.91 11.23 4.81
CA LEU A 108 -5.29 10.00 5.51
C LEU A 108 -6.33 9.19 4.74
N GLY A 109 -7.33 9.83 4.15
CA GLY A 109 -8.45 9.15 3.50
C GLY A 109 -8.12 8.57 2.13
N LEU A 110 -7.25 9.23 1.36
CA LEU A 110 -6.96 8.83 -0.02
C LEU A 110 -6.33 7.43 -0.13
N PRO A 111 -5.34 7.03 0.70
CA PRO A 111 -4.79 5.66 0.67
C PRO A 111 -5.86 4.57 0.83
N TYR A 112 -6.89 4.81 1.66
CA TYR A 112 -7.98 3.85 1.86
C TYR A 112 -8.99 3.86 0.72
N LEU A 113 -9.24 5.03 0.10
CA LEU A 113 -10.07 5.12 -1.10
C LEU A 113 -9.44 4.35 -2.26
N THR A 114 -8.14 4.54 -2.49
CA THR A 114 -7.44 3.81 -3.55
C THR A 114 -7.33 2.33 -3.25
N PHE A 115 -7.14 1.95 -1.98
CA PHE A 115 -7.23 0.56 -1.56
C PHE A 115 -8.56 -0.08 -2.01
N LEU A 116 -9.70 0.55 -1.66
CA LEU A 116 -11.02 0.01 -2.01
C LEU A 116 -11.26 -0.03 -3.52
N LEU A 117 -10.83 1.01 -4.25
CA LEU A 117 -10.98 1.07 -5.70
C LEU A 117 -10.19 -0.05 -6.39
N TYR A 118 -8.91 -0.20 -6.07
CA TYR A 118 -8.07 -1.22 -6.69
C TYR A 118 -8.45 -2.64 -6.25
N LEU A 119 -8.95 -2.80 -5.02
CA LEU A 119 -9.53 -4.06 -4.57
C LEU A 119 -10.72 -4.45 -5.45
N LEU A 120 -11.67 -3.55 -5.65
CA LEU A 120 -12.87 -3.81 -6.46
C LEU A 120 -12.52 -4.10 -7.92
N ILE A 121 -11.64 -3.29 -8.53
CA ILE A 121 -11.19 -3.47 -9.92
C ILE A 121 -10.58 -4.86 -10.08
N THR A 122 -9.62 -5.22 -9.22
CA THR A 122 -8.91 -6.50 -9.33
C THR A 122 -9.83 -7.70 -9.08
N VAL A 123 -10.80 -7.58 -8.17
CA VAL A 123 -11.81 -8.62 -7.94
C VAL A 123 -12.71 -8.78 -9.17
N MET A 124 -13.22 -7.69 -9.75
CA MET A 124 -14.07 -7.76 -10.95
C MET A 124 -13.32 -8.38 -12.14
N ASP A 125 -12.08 -7.96 -12.35
CA ASP A 125 -11.26 -8.45 -13.47
C ASP A 125 -10.88 -9.91 -13.28
N GLY A 126 -10.54 -10.31 -12.05
CA GLY A 126 -10.22 -11.70 -11.74
C GLY A 126 -11.42 -12.65 -11.75
N ILE A 127 -12.64 -12.18 -11.47
CA ILE A 127 -13.87 -12.96 -11.68
C ILE A 127 -14.15 -13.16 -13.16
N ARG A 128 -13.94 -12.12 -13.98
CA ARG A 128 -14.17 -12.19 -15.45
C ARG A 128 -13.13 -13.03 -16.17
N SER A 129 -11.89 -12.99 -15.70
CA SER A 129 -10.74 -13.61 -16.36
C SER A 129 -9.86 -14.36 -15.35
N PRO A 130 -10.33 -15.51 -14.81
CA PRO A 130 -9.57 -16.29 -13.82
C PRO A 130 -8.27 -16.87 -14.39
N GLN A 131 -8.11 -16.88 -15.71
CA GLN A 131 -6.91 -17.39 -16.40
C GLN A 131 -5.67 -16.50 -16.24
N HIS A 132 -5.87 -15.25 -15.77
CA HIS A 132 -4.81 -14.28 -15.49
C HIS A 132 -4.26 -14.36 -14.06
N LEU A 133 -4.81 -15.26 -13.23
CA LEU A 133 -4.29 -15.52 -11.89
C LEU A 133 -3.13 -16.50 -11.99
N PHE A 134 -1.94 -16.04 -11.63
CA PHE A 134 -0.74 -16.84 -11.66
C PHE A 134 -0.05 -16.84 -10.30
N ARG A 135 0.50 -18.00 -9.93
CA ARG A 135 1.38 -18.14 -8.77
C ARG A 135 2.76 -18.51 -9.29
N ASN A 136 3.75 -17.67 -9.03
CA ASN A 136 5.13 -18.02 -9.34
C ASN A 136 5.60 -19.08 -8.30
N PRO A 137 6.26 -20.17 -8.71
CA PRO A 137 6.70 -21.24 -7.78
C PRO A 137 7.63 -20.73 -6.67
N GLU A 138 8.43 -19.71 -6.98
CA GLU A 138 9.36 -19.02 -6.08
C GLU A 138 8.68 -17.97 -5.17
N SER A 139 7.37 -17.72 -5.36
CA SER A 139 6.63 -16.68 -4.64
C SER A 139 5.60 -17.25 -3.67
N PHE A 140 5.54 -16.65 -2.48
CA PHE A 140 4.59 -17.00 -1.42
C PHE A 140 3.23 -16.27 -1.56
N PHE A 141 2.96 -15.70 -2.74
CA PHE A 141 1.74 -14.94 -3.00
C PHE A 141 1.27 -15.13 -4.44
N CYS A 142 -0.04 -15.07 -4.63
CA CYS A 142 -0.65 -15.00 -5.95
C CYS A 142 -0.57 -13.59 -6.53
N THR A 143 -0.31 -13.50 -7.83
CA THR A 143 -0.34 -12.24 -8.57
C THR A 143 -1.36 -12.31 -9.69
N TYR A 144 -1.99 -11.17 -9.96
CA TYR A 144 -2.86 -11.01 -11.11
C TYR A 144 -2.06 -10.41 -12.27
N PHE A 145 -2.02 -11.09 -13.40
CA PHE A 145 -1.25 -10.70 -14.57
C PHE A 145 -2.18 -10.47 -15.77
N ASP A 146 -2.42 -9.20 -16.11
CA ASP A 146 -3.27 -8.77 -17.26
C ASP A 146 -2.66 -9.08 -18.65
N GLY A 147 -1.69 -9.99 -18.75
CA GLY A 147 -1.03 -10.34 -20.02
C GLY A 147 -0.11 -9.27 -20.60
N THR A 148 -0.08 -8.07 -20.02
CA THR A 148 0.70 -6.92 -20.49
C THR A 148 1.47 -6.26 -19.35
N PHE A 149 2.79 -6.11 -19.52
CA PHE A 149 3.65 -5.30 -18.62
C PHE A 149 3.11 -3.87 -18.44
N THR A 150 2.37 -3.40 -19.45
CA THR A 150 1.67 -2.12 -19.51
C THR A 150 0.64 -1.95 -18.40
N GLY A 151 -0.12 -2.99 -18.01
CA GLY A 151 -1.17 -2.87 -16.99
C GLY A 151 -0.64 -2.52 -15.59
N GLY A 152 0.52 -3.09 -15.21
CA GLY A 152 1.22 -2.73 -13.98
C GLY A 152 1.79 -1.32 -14.05
N LEU A 153 2.44 -0.97 -15.17
CA LEU A 153 2.99 0.37 -15.41
C LEU A 153 1.93 1.47 -15.38
N VAL A 154 0.76 1.23 -15.99
CA VAL A 154 -0.37 2.17 -15.98
C VAL A 154 -0.84 2.42 -14.55
N LEU A 155 -0.90 1.38 -13.71
CA LEU A 155 -1.20 1.52 -12.28
C LEU A 155 -0.22 2.46 -11.56
N TYR A 156 1.08 2.24 -11.76
CA TYR A 156 2.12 3.07 -11.13
C TYR A 156 2.09 4.51 -11.65
N VAL A 157 1.81 4.70 -12.94
CA VAL A 157 1.67 6.02 -13.55
C VAL A 157 0.43 6.75 -13.03
N GLU A 158 -0.72 6.08 -12.95
CA GLU A 158 -1.94 6.67 -12.39
C GLU A 158 -1.78 7.04 -10.92
N MET A 159 -1.09 6.21 -10.14
CA MET A 159 -0.78 6.51 -8.75
C MET A 159 0.19 7.67 -8.59
N MET A 160 1.21 7.77 -9.45
CA MET A 160 2.10 8.92 -9.50
C MET A 160 1.34 10.19 -9.88
N VAL A 161 0.48 10.14 -10.90
CA VAL A 161 -0.36 11.29 -11.32
C VAL A 161 -1.33 11.70 -10.21
N GLY A 162 -1.95 10.75 -9.51
CA GLY A 162 -2.80 11.02 -8.34
C GLY A 162 -2.02 11.68 -7.20
N ALA A 163 -0.80 11.21 -6.93
CA ALA A 163 0.11 11.81 -5.95
C ALA A 163 0.54 13.24 -6.35
N PHE A 164 0.84 13.48 -7.63
CA PHE A 164 1.09 14.82 -8.16
C PHE A 164 -0.16 15.72 -8.13
N GLY A 165 -1.35 15.17 -8.36
CA GLY A 165 -2.61 15.89 -8.19
C GLY A 165 -2.80 16.38 -6.75
N MET A 166 -2.43 15.55 -5.77
CA MET A 166 -2.39 15.98 -4.36
C MET A 166 -1.41 17.14 -4.13
N PHE A 167 -0.27 17.17 -4.83
CA PHE A 167 0.68 18.28 -4.73
C PHE A 167 0.05 19.61 -5.14
N ILE A 168 -0.73 19.65 -6.23
CA ILE A 168 -1.38 20.87 -6.71
C ILE A 168 -2.52 21.30 -5.77
N ILE A 169 -3.34 20.36 -5.30
CA ILE A 169 -4.49 20.67 -4.44
C ILE A 169 -4.07 21.14 -3.04
N GLN A 170 -2.88 20.73 -2.58
CA GLN A 170 -2.39 21.01 -1.22
C GLN A 170 -1.34 22.13 -1.10
N SER A 171 -0.81 22.63 -2.23
CA SER A 171 0.21 23.71 -2.28
C SER A 171 -0.38 25.07 -1.98
#